data_AF-U6KJ36-F1
#
_entry.id   AF-U6KJ36-F1
#
_cell.length_a   1.000
_cell.length_b   1.000
_cell.length_c   1.000
_cell.angle_alpha   90.00
_cell.angle_beta   90.00
_cell.angle_gamma   90.00
#
_symmetry.space_group_name_H-M   'P 1'
#
loop_
_entity.id
_entity.type
_entity.pdbx_description
1 polymer ?
#
loop_
_entity_poly.entity_id
_entity_poly.type
_entity_poly.pdbx_seq_one_letter_code
_entity_poly.pdbx_strand_id
1 'polypeptide(L)'
;MACSCTRPNYKGPGVGIWALALSLEFALGVLMVFLGSDAAPDPVSSLENMDQSLKDLLVNGSAAKAVTIIGWFHLVLAAACGVFVTLGLFVCGIFLCPLCILGWVQTAFCVISTFVTAAYLRKYLDVAAAAVTGEAPEEISADVFFAQLNSPSLLLASVLSFVCSVVLSRAAKVSSGESVPGAALMVESMGLYAAIGAFLGAGGGGVSPTPALTTLWVALCVLGAILMNIRACCCEKICNTLMIVLFGVGALLSFITAVVFARIYAAVVADPLGNAEYARLFVVMEAGIGLVVAAVLSLAACVMSLLATAYAARSLICCGDGVSSS
;
A
#
# COMPACT_ATOMS: atom_id res chain seq x y z
N MET A 1 42.04 9.40 -8.91
CA MET A 1 40.76 9.59 -8.19
C MET A 1 40.35 8.25 -7.62
N ALA A 2 40.74 7.98 -6.38
CA ALA A 2 40.43 6.72 -5.73
C ALA A 2 38.99 6.78 -5.21
N CYS A 3 38.13 5.85 -5.63
CA CYS A 3 36.96 5.51 -4.85
C CYS A 3 37.47 5.17 -3.46
N SER A 4 37.19 6.04 -2.48
CA SER A 4 37.26 5.64 -1.08
C SER A 4 36.18 4.58 -0.92
N CYS A 5 36.54 3.31 -1.12
CA CYS A 5 35.78 2.14 -0.73
C CYS A 5 35.73 2.09 0.80
N THR A 6 35.11 3.08 1.43
CA THR A 6 34.65 2.96 2.81
C THR A 6 33.68 1.78 2.84
N ARG A 7 33.85 0.94 3.87
CA ARG A 7 33.32 -0.43 3.99
C ARG A 7 31.87 -0.56 3.46
N PRO A 8 31.56 -1.67 2.77
CA PRO A 8 30.21 -1.91 2.26
C PRO A 8 29.18 -1.80 3.39
N ASN A 9 28.10 -1.07 3.13
CA ASN A 9 27.18 -0.55 4.15
C ASN A 9 26.10 -1.59 4.55
N TYR A 10 26.48 -2.87 4.58
CA TYR A 10 25.57 -4.02 4.76
C TYR A 10 25.12 -4.25 6.22
N LYS A 11 25.66 -3.49 7.18
CA LYS A 11 25.44 -3.72 8.62
C LYS A 11 24.18 -3.07 9.20
N GLY A 12 23.45 -2.27 8.40
CA GLY A 12 22.22 -1.59 8.83
C GLY A 12 20.95 -2.32 8.39
N PRO A 13 19.77 -1.95 8.94
CA PRO A 13 18.48 -2.51 8.53
C PRO A 13 18.10 -2.24 7.07
N GLY A 14 18.82 -1.32 6.40
CA GLY A 14 18.56 -0.91 5.02
C GLY A 14 18.53 -2.08 4.03
N VAL A 15 19.41 -3.08 4.17
CA VAL A 15 19.43 -4.25 3.26
C VAL A 15 18.11 -5.02 3.34
N GLY A 16 17.60 -5.25 4.56
CA GLY A 16 16.34 -5.97 4.76
C GLY A 16 15.13 -5.20 4.23
N ILE A 17 15.11 -3.88 4.42
CA ILE A 17 14.03 -3.02 3.93
C ILE A 17 14.06 -2.96 2.39
N TRP A 18 15.23 -2.89 1.77
CA TRP A 18 15.38 -3.00 0.31
C TRP A 18 14.91 -4.36 -0.21
N ALA A 19 15.28 -5.46 0.45
CA ALA A 19 14.84 -6.79 0.05
C ALA A 19 13.31 -6.92 0.15
N LEU A 20 12.70 -6.43 1.22
CA LEU A 20 11.25 -6.40 1.38
C LEU A 20 10.59 -5.56 0.27
N ALA A 21 11.06 -4.33 0.04
CA ALA A 21 10.53 -3.44 -0.98
C ALA A 21 10.57 -4.08 -2.37
N LEU A 22 11.72 -4.60 -2.78
CA LEU A 22 11.89 -5.25 -4.08
C LEU A 22 11.04 -6.51 -4.20
N SER A 23 10.91 -7.32 -3.12
CA SER A 23 10.06 -8.52 -3.16
C SER A 23 8.59 -8.18 -3.37
N LEU A 24 8.09 -7.14 -2.70
CA LEU A 24 6.72 -6.66 -2.87
C LEU A 24 6.51 -6.11 -4.28
N GLU A 25 7.51 -5.43 -4.83
CA GLU A 25 7.41 -4.84 -6.16
C GLU A 25 7.48 -5.88 -7.28
N PHE A 26 8.33 -6.91 -7.14
CA PHE A 26 8.30 -8.07 -8.02
C PHE A 26 6.95 -8.79 -7.94
N ALA A 27 6.42 -9.03 -6.74
CA ALA A 27 5.11 -9.65 -6.57
C ALA A 27 3.99 -8.81 -7.21
N LEU A 28 4.02 -7.49 -7.04
CA LEU A 28 3.10 -6.55 -7.69
C LEU A 28 3.21 -6.61 -9.21
N GLY A 29 4.43 -6.55 -9.75
CA GLY A 29 4.69 -6.60 -11.19
C GLY A 29 4.17 -7.91 -11.81
N VAL A 30 4.47 -9.05 -11.17
CA VAL A 30 3.95 -10.37 -11.57
C VAL A 30 2.42 -10.39 -11.52
N LEU A 31 1.81 -9.94 -10.42
CA LEU A 31 0.36 -9.87 -10.26
C LEU A 31 -0.29 -9.05 -11.40
N MET A 32 0.24 -7.86 -11.70
CA MET A 32 -0.31 -6.99 -12.73
C MET A 32 -0.12 -7.55 -14.14
N VAL A 33 0.99 -8.27 -14.41
CA VAL A 33 1.16 -8.97 -15.69
C VAL A 33 0.12 -10.09 -15.84
N PHE A 34 -0.07 -10.93 -14.82
CA PHE A 34 -1.08 -11.98 -14.85
C PHE A 34 -2.50 -11.42 -15.00
N LEU A 35 -2.82 -10.34 -14.28
CA LEU A 35 -4.12 -9.69 -14.37
C LEU A 35 -4.47 -9.23 -15.77
N GLY A 36 -3.51 -8.61 -16.46
CA GLY A 36 -3.74 -8.12 -17.80
C GLY A 36 -3.54 -9.19 -18.89
N SER A 37 -2.87 -10.32 -18.61
CA SER A 37 -2.83 -11.48 -19.52
C SER A 37 -4.08 -12.34 -19.45
N ASP A 38 -4.68 -12.50 -18.26
CA ASP A 38 -5.92 -13.25 -18.04
C ASP A 38 -7.17 -12.52 -18.58
N ALA A 39 -7.00 -11.35 -19.19
CA ALA A 39 -8.04 -10.63 -19.94
C ALA A 39 -8.41 -11.30 -21.27
N ALA A 40 -7.82 -12.44 -21.61
CA ALA A 40 -8.37 -13.37 -22.58
C ALA A 40 -8.39 -14.74 -21.91
N PRO A 41 -9.57 -15.29 -21.56
CA PRO A 41 -9.60 -16.63 -20.98
C PRO A 41 -9.06 -17.61 -22.04
N ASP A 42 -8.12 -18.47 -21.65
CA ASP A 42 -7.63 -19.55 -22.50
C ASP A 42 -8.83 -20.35 -23.08
N PRO A 43 -8.77 -20.80 -24.34
CA PRO A 43 -9.90 -21.40 -25.03
C PRO A 43 -10.05 -22.86 -24.62
N VAL A 44 -10.50 -23.13 -23.40
CA VAL A 44 -10.82 -24.51 -23.00
C VAL A 44 -12.08 -24.55 -22.15
N SER A 45 -13.18 -24.88 -22.81
CA SER A 45 -14.46 -25.41 -22.27
C SER A 45 -15.40 -24.49 -21.47
N SER A 46 -14.97 -23.36 -20.92
CA SER A 46 -15.86 -22.44 -20.17
C SER A 46 -16.35 -21.22 -20.97
N LEU A 47 -15.94 -21.10 -22.24
CA LEU A 47 -16.22 -19.98 -23.15
C LEU A 47 -17.15 -20.29 -24.34
N GLU A 48 -17.68 -21.52 -24.46
CA GLU A 48 -18.62 -21.89 -25.53
C GLU A 48 -19.96 -21.13 -25.44
N ASN A 49 -20.27 -20.55 -24.27
CA ASN A 49 -21.51 -19.83 -24.01
C ASN A 49 -21.33 -18.31 -23.83
N MET A 50 -20.12 -17.77 -24.02
CA MET A 50 -19.88 -16.33 -23.87
C MET A 50 -20.03 -15.65 -25.23
N ASP A 51 -21.01 -14.73 -25.32
CA ASP A 51 -21.37 -14.01 -26.54
C ASP A 51 -20.15 -13.35 -27.19
N GLN A 52 -20.05 -13.44 -28.52
CA GLN A 52 -18.89 -12.98 -29.29
C GLN A 52 -18.64 -11.47 -29.07
N SER A 53 -19.70 -10.71 -28.78
CA SER A 53 -19.67 -9.29 -28.44
C SER A 53 -18.85 -8.96 -27.18
N LEU A 54 -18.89 -9.82 -26.16
CA LEU A 54 -18.15 -9.64 -24.89
C LEU A 54 -16.65 -9.88 -25.06
N LYS A 55 -16.27 -10.83 -25.93
CA LYS A 55 -14.87 -11.10 -26.28
C LYS A 55 -14.26 -9.92 -27.04
N ASP A 56 -15.00 -9.35 -27.99
CA ASP A 56 -14.56 -8.19 -28.75
C ASP A 56 -14.46 -6.93 -27.87
N LEU A 57 -15.35 -6.76 -26.89
CA LEU A 57 -15.25 -5.71 -25.88
C LEU A 57 -13.97 -5.85 -25.05
N LEU A 58 -13.63 -7.04 -24.52
CA LEU A 58 -12.42 -7.25 -23.71
C LEU A 58 -11.12 -6.94 -24.48
N VAL A 59 -11.04 -7.35 -25.74
CA VAL A 59 -9.87 -7.13 -26.61
C VAL A 59 -9.68 -5.63 -26.95
N ASN A 60 -10.78 -4.89 -27.00
CA ASN A 60 -10.81 -3.44 -27.22
C ASN A 60 -10.64 -2.61 -25.92
N GLY A 61 -10.70 -3.23 -24.75
CA GLY A 61 -10.49 -2.58 -23.45
C GLY A 61 -9.06 -2.04 -23.28
N SER A 62 -8.94 -0.83 -22.76
CA SER A 62 -7.63 -0.19 -22.51
C SER A 62 -7.04 -0.62 -21.16
N ALA A 63 -7.89 -1.01 -20.21
CA ALA A 63 -7.51 -1.34 -18.84
C ALA A 63 -6.55 -2.54 -18.75
N ALA A 64 -6.88 -3.66 -19.40
CA ALA A 64 -6.04 -4.86 -19.37
C ALA A 64 -4.63 -4.58 -19.90
N LYS A 65 -4.53 -3.95 -21.08
CA LYS A 65 -3.25 -3.56 -21.68
C LYS A 65 -2.46 -2.61 -20.79
N ALA A 66 -3.12 -1.60 -20.20
CA ALA A 66 -2.48 -0.65 -19.30
C ALA A 66 -1.92 -1.35 -18.05
N VAL A 67 -2.70 -2.25 -17.43
CA VAL A 67 -2.29 -3.01 -16.25
C VAL A 67 -1.12 -3.94 -16.56
N THR A 68 -1.13 -4.66 -17.69
CA THR A 68 0.01 -5.49 -18.12
C THR A 68 1.27 -4.67 -18.32
N ILE A 69 1.17 -3.54 -19.01
CA ILE A 69 2.31 -2.65 -19.29
C ILE A 69 2.90 -2.13 -17.98
N ILE A 70 2.05 -1.65 -17.06
CA ILE A 70 2.49 -1.18 -15.74
C ILE A 70 3.17 -2.32 -14.97
N GLY A 71 2.64 -3.54 -15.03
CA GLY A 71 3.26 -4.72 -14.42
C GLY A 71 4.67 -4.98 -14.93
N TRP A 72 4.87 -4.94 -16.26
CA TRP A 72 6.21 -5.07 -16.85
C TRP A 72 7.16 -3.97 -16.43
N PHE A 73 6.69 -2.73 -16.31
CA PHE A 73 7.51 -1.63 -15.80
C PHE A 73 7.96 -1.86 -14.35
N HIS A 74 7.08 -2.33 -13.46
CA HIS A 74 7.47 -2.72 -12.09
C HIS A 74 8.54 -3.80 -12.10
N LEU A 75 8.40 -4.85 -12.93
CA LEU A 75 9.40 -5.91 -13.03
C LEU A 75 10.76 -5.40 -13.50
N VAL A 76 10.79 -4.57 -14.54
CA VAL A 76 12.03 -4.01 -15.10
C VAL A 76 12.70 -3.05 -14.11
N LEU A 77 11.93 -2.18 -13.46
CA LEU A 77 12.44 -1.25 -12.46
C LEU A 77 12.95 -1.99 -11.21
N ALA A 78 12.21 -2.98 -10.71
CA ALA A 78 12.64 -3.80 -9.57
C ALA A 78 13.93 -4.56 -9.88
N ALA A 79 14.07 -5.12 -11.09
CA ALA A 79 15.31 -5.78 -11.52
C ALA A 79 16.49 -4.79 -11.60
N ALA A 80 16.28 -3.61 -12.20
CA ALA A 80 17.31 -2.57 -12.27
C ALA A 80 17.73 -2.13 -10.86
N CYS A 81 16.78 -1.86 -9.97
CA CYS A 81 17.06 -1.51 -8.58
C CYS A 81 17.76 -2.63 -7.83
N GLY A 82 17.40 -3.89 -8.03
CA GLY A 82 18.10 -5.04 -7.45
C GLY A 82 19.58 -5.09 -7.84
N VAL A 83 19.91 -4.78 -9.09
CA VAL A 83 21.30 -4.66 -9.55
C VAL A 83 22.02 -3.52 -8.81
N PHE A 84 21.43 -2.32 -8.74
CA PHE A 84 22.06 -1.18 -8.05
C PHE A 84 22.14 -1.33 -6.54
N VAL A 85 21.18 -2.00 -5.89
CA VAL A 85 21.26 -2.40 -4.47
C VAL A 85 22.43 -3.34 -4.27
N THR A 86 22.57 -4.36 -5.12
CA THR A 86 23.66 -5.34 -5.02
C THR A 86 25.01 -4.67 -5.21
N LEU A 87 25.15 -3.86 -6.25
CA LEU A 87 26.39 -3.12 -6.53
C LEU A 87 26.67 -2.06 -5.45
N GLY A 88 25.66 -1.32 -5.00
CA GLY A 88 25.80 -0.22 -4.04
C GLY A 88 26.12 -0.66 -2.62
N LEU A 89 25.45 -1.71 -2.14
CA LEU A 89 25.59 -2.18 -0.77
C LEU A 89 26.72 -3.19 -0.59
N PHE A 90 27.04 -4.00 -1.61
CA PHE A 90 28.02 -5.09 -1.49
C PHE A 90 29.32 -4.87 -2.27
N VAL A 91 29.31 -4.08 -3.35
CA VAL A 91 30.49 -3.88 -4.21
C VAL A 91 31.14 -2.52 -3.97
N CYS A 92 30.44 -1.41 -4.22
CA CYS A 92 30.97 -0.05 -4.11
C CYS A 92 29.86 0.98 -3.86
N GLY A 93 30.07 1.86 -2.88
CA GLY A 93 29.12 2.92 -2.53
C GLY A 93 28.83 3.95 -3.63
N ILE A 94 29.62 4.01 -4.71
CA ILE A 94 29.34 4.91 -5.85
C ILE A 94 27.99 4.63 -6.52
N PHE A 95 27.53 3.37 -6.45
CA PHE A 95 26.24 2.96 -7.01
C PHE A 95 25.05 3.34 -6.12
N LEU A 96 25.26 3.92 -4.93
CA LEU A 96 24.18 4.42 -4.08
C LEU A 96 23.51 5.68 -4.65
N CYS A 97 24.25 6.53 -5.36
CA CYS A 97 23.68 7.73 -6.00
C CYS A 97 22.65 7.39 -7.09
N PRO A 98 22.96 6.54 -8.10
CA PRO A 98 21.95 6.12 -9.07
C PRO A 98 20.82 5.31 -8.43
N LEU A 99 21.10 4.54 -7.37
CA LEU A 99 20.06 3.84 -6.60
C LEU A 99 19.06 4.81 -5.97
N CYS A 100 19.52 5.93 -5.41
CA CYS A 100 18.63 6.96 -4.86
C CYS A 100 17.68 7.52 -5.92
N ILE A 101 18.21 7.87 -7.11
CA ILE A 101 17.40 8.42 -8.22
C ILE A 101 16.35 7.40 -8.66
N LEU A 102 16.75 6.14 -8.86
CA LEU A 102 15.82 5.08 -9.22
C LEU A 102 14.76 4.86 -8.14
N GLY A 103 15.13 4.91 -6.86
CA GLY A 103 14.18 4.83 -5.74
C GLY A 103 13.11 5.93 -5.78
N TRP A 104 13.45 7.17 -6.16
CA TRP A 104 12.46 8.24 -6.34
C TRP A 104 11.52 7.98 -7.52
N VAL A 105 12.07 7.59 -8.67
CA VAL A 105 11.29 7.26 -9.87
C VAL A 105 10.31 6.12 -9.57
N GLN A 106 10.79 5.09 -8.89
CA GLN A 106 10.02 3.91 -8.54
C GLN A 106 8.94 4.20 -7.50
N THR A 107 9.26 5.01 -6.48
CA THR A 107 8.27 5.52 -5.51
C THR A 107 7.15 6.28 -6.23
N ALA A 108 7.48 7.20 -7.14
CA ALA A 108 6.49 7.95 -7.91
C ALA A 108 5.65 7.02 -8.81
N PHE A 109 6.30 6.06 -9.46
CA PHE A 109 5.63 5.08 -10.31
C PHE A 109 4.66 4.18 -9.53
N CYS A 110 5.02 3.77 -8.32
CA CYS A 110 4.15 3.04 -7.40
C CYS A 110 2.92 3.87 -6.98
N VAL A 111 3.09 5.18 -6.75
CA VAL A 111 1.96 6.08 -6.46
C VAL A 111 1.04 6.19 -7.67
N ILE A 112 1.58 6.40 -8.87
CA ILE A 112 0.80 6.47 -10.13
C ILE A 112 0.04 5.15 -10.34
N SER A 113 0.70 4.01 -10.17
CA SER A 113 0.11 2.68 -10.33
C SER A 113 -1.04 2.44 -9.33
N THR A 114 -0.93 2.96 -8.10
CA THR A 114 -2.01 2.95 -7.11
C THR A 114 -3.24 3.69 -7.63
N PHE A 115 -3.06 4.91 -8.15
CA PHE A 115 -4.16 5.71 -8.67
C PHE A 115 -4.79 5.11 -9.92
N VAL A 116 -3.98 4.57 -10.83
CA VAL A 116 -4.48 3.96 -12.07
C VAL A 116 -5.33 2.72 -11.76
N THR A 117 -4.82 1.81 -10.93
CA THR A 117 -5.57 0.60 -10.52
C THR A 117 -6.82 0.94 -9.73
N ALA A 118 -6.74 1.92 -8.81
CA ALA A 118 -7.89 2.43 -8.08
C ALA A 118 -8.93 3.08 -9.00
N ALA A 119 -8.51 3.83 -10.02
CA ALA A 119 -9.42 4.46 -10.97
C ALA A 119 -10.18 3.44 -11.83
N TYR A 120 -9.52 2.36 -12.26
CA TYR A 120 -10.20 1.27 -12.96
C TYR A 120 -11.18 0.52 -12.05
N LEU A 121 -10.77 0.19 -10.82
CA LEU A 121 -11.64 -0.42 -9.84
C LEU A 121 -12.86 0.46 -9.52
N ARG A 122 -12.63 1.78 -9.40
CA ARG A 122 -13.67 2.75 -9.07
C ARG A 122 -14.82 2.75 -10.07
N LYS A 123 -14.51 2.70 -11.37
CA LYS A 123 -15.53 2.63 -12.43
C LYS A 123 -16.49 1.46 -12.23
N TYR A 124 -15.99 0.31 -11.77
CA TYR A 124 -16.81 -0.85 -11.43
C TYR A 124 -17.60 -0.64 -10.13
N LEU A 125 -16.95 -0.16 -9.07
CA LEU A 125 -17.61 0.03 -7.78
C LEU A 125 -18.77 1.03 -7.85
N ASP A 126 -18.66 2.08 -8.68
CA ASP A 126 -19.76 3.03 -8.90
C ASP A 126 -20.98 2.35 -9.55
N VAL A 127 -20.76 1.45 -10.51
CA VAL A 127 -21.84 0.64 -11.13
C VAL A 127 -22.45 -0.33 -10.13
N ALA A 128 -21.63 -1.05 -9.35
CA ALA A 128 -22.10 -1.96 -8.31
C ALA A 128 -22.94 -1.22 -7.25
N ALA A 129 -22.51 -0.02 -6.88
CA ALA A 129 -23.18 0.83 -5.92
C ALA A 129 -24.50 1.42 -6.45
N ALA A 130 -24.61 1.67 -7.77
CA ALA A 130 -25.84 2.11 -8.44
C ALA A 130 -26.84 0.97 -8.68
N ALA A 131 -26.36 -0.28 -8.82
CA ALA A 131 -27.22 -1.45 -8.93
C ALA A 131 -28.10 -1.65 -7.68
N VAL A 132 -27.58 -1.29 -6.50
CA VAL A 132 -28.32 -1.33 -5.23
C VAL A 132 -29.49 -0.34 -5.22
N THR A 133 -29.36 0.80 -5.90
CA THR A 133 -30.41 1.84 -6.00
C THR A 133 -31.31 1.68 -7.22
N GLY A 134 -31.04 0.70 -8.09
CA GLY A 134 -31.78 0.50 -9.34
C GLY A 134 -31.40 1.49 -10.46
N GLU A 135 -30.28 2.19 -10.30
CA GLU A 135 -29.79 3.23 -11.24
C GLU A 135 -28.58 2.75 -12.08
N ALA A 136 -28.34 1.43 -12.13
CA ALA A 136 -27.24 0.89 -12.90
C ALA A 136 -27.46 1.14 -14.41
N PRO A 137 -26.39 1.50 -15.15
CA PRO A 137 -26.47 1.67 -16.60
C PRO A 137 -26.81 0.35 -17.30
N GLU A 138 -27.59 0.44 -18.38
CA GLU A 138 -28.01 -0.72 -19.20
C GLU A 138 -26.84 -1.34 -19.99
N GLU A 139 -25.83 -0.54 -20.34
CA GLU A 139 -24.62 -1.00 -21.05
C GLU A 139 -23.36 -0.81 -20.20
N ILE A 140 -22.53 -1.86 -20.13
CA ILE A 140 -21.29 -1.89 -19.36
C ILE A 140 -20.10 -1.81 -20.32
N SER A 141 -19.21 -0.83 -20.12
CA SER A 141 -17.98 -0.71 -20.92
C SER A 141 -17.01 -1.87 -20.65
N ALA A 142 -16.16 -2.19 -21.63
CA ALA A 142 -15.12 -3.23 -21.51
C ALA A 142 -14.21 -3.06 -20.29
N ASP A 143 -13.81 -1.83 -19.97
CA ASP A 143 -12.97 -1.53 -18.80
C ASP A 143 -13.70 -1.85 -17.48
N VAL A 144 -15.01 -1.57 -17.41
CA VAL A 144 -15.83 -1.89 -16.24
C VAL A 144 -16.02 -3.39 -16.10
N PHE A 145 -16.25 -4.09 -17.20
CA PHE A 145 -16.38 -5.55 -17.19
C PHE A 145 -15.05 -6.25 -16.81
N PHE A 146 -13.91 -5.77 -17.32
CA PHE A 146 -12.59 -6.20 -16.87
C PHE A 146 -12.39 -5.98 -15.36
N ALA A 147 -12.75 -4.80 -14.87
CA ALA A 147 -12.62 -4.45 -13.45
C ALA A 147 -13.56 -5.27 -12.56
N GLN A 148 -14.75 -5.64 -13.04
CA GLN A 148 -15.68 -6.52 -12.35
C GLN A 148 -15.11 -7.94 -12.19
N LEU A 149 -14.51 -8.50 -13.24
CA LEU A 149 -13.93 -9.85 -13.20
C LEU A 149 -12.68 -9.91 -12.31
N ASN A 150 -11.95 -8.80 -12.20
CA ASN A 150 -10.65 -8.74 -11.55
C ASN A 150 -10.63 -7.84 -10.30
N SER A 151 -11.79 -7.53 -9.71
CA SER A 151 -11.89 -6.53 -8.63
C SER A 151 -10.99 -6.82 -7.43
N PRO A 152 -10.88 -8.05 -6.89
CA PRO A 152 -10.05 -8.31 -5.71
C PRO A 152 -8.56 -8.11 -6.02
N SER A 153 -8.15 -8.49 -7.22
CA SER A 153 -6.76 -8.43 -7.66
C SER A 153 -6.35 -7.01 -8.06
N LEU A 154 -7.25 -6.21 -8.65
CA LEU A 154 -7.03 -4.77 -8.86
C LEU A 154 -6.92 -4.02 -7.53
N LEU A 155 -7.75 -4.37 -6.56
CA LEU A 155 -7.66 -3.84 -5.20
C LEU A 155 -6.32 -4.21 -4.55
N LEU A 156 -5.92 -5.47 -4.64
CA LEU A 156 -4.63 -5.94 -4.14
C LEU A 156 -3.46 -5.23 -4.82
N ALA A 157 -3.50 -5.06 -6.15
CA ALA A 157 -2.47 -4.33 -6.89
C ALA A 157 -2.39 -2.86 -6.44
N SER A 158 -3.53 -2.19 -6.24
CA SER A 158 -3.58 -0.82 -5.71
C SER A 158 -2.94 -0.72 -4.32
N VAL A 159 -3.33 -1.62 -3.41
CA VAL A 159 -2.80 -1.69 -2.04
C VAL A 159 -1.30 -1.97 -2.03
N LEU A 160 -0.85 -3.03 -2.71
CA LEU A 160 0.55 -3.41 -2.76
C LEU A 160 1.41 -2.31 -3.39
N SER A 161 0.91 -1.65 -4.44
CA SER A 161 1.62 -0.53 -5.06
C SER A 161 1.82 0.63 -4.10
N PHE A 162 0.81 1.00 -3.31
CA PHE A 162 0.95 2.09 -2.36
C PHE A 162 1.89 1.71 -1.21
N VAL A 163 1.80 0.47 -0.70
CA VAL A 163 2.73 -0.06 0.30
C VAL A 163 4.17 -0.05 -0.23
N CYS A 164 4.40 -0.52 -1.46
CA CYS A 164 5.71 -0.47 -2.11
C CYS A 164 6.28 0.95 -2.14
N SER A 165 5.47 1.95 -2.49
CA SER A 165 5.93 3.34 -2.52
C SER A 165 6.48 3.81 -1.17
N VAL A 166 5.84 3.40 -0.07
CA VAL A 166 6.21 3.80 1.29
C VAL A 166 7.47 3.06 1.75
N VAL A 167 7.54 1.75 1.51
CA VAL A 167 8.71 0.93 1.88
C VAL A 167 9.93 1.35 1.05
N LEU A 168 9.79 1.58 -0.26
CA LEU A 168 10.87 2.08 -1.15
C LEU A 168 11.38 3.46 -0.73
N SER A 169 10.46 4.41 -0.49
CA SER A 169 10.81 5.76 -0.02
C SER A 169 11.63 5.72 1.25
N ARG A 170 11.36 4.74 2.12
CA ARG A 170 12.16 4.53 3.32
C ARG A 170 13.47 3.80 3.05
N ALA A 171 13.46 2.73 2.25
CA ALA A 171 14.66 1.96 1.91
C ALA A 171 15.80 2.85 1.42
N ALA A 172 15.48 3.85 0.60
CA ALA A 172 16.44 4.81 0.04
C ALA A 172 17.06 5.77 1.08
N LYS A 173 16.54 5.82 2.32
CA LYS A 173 16.90 6.83 3.33
C LYS A 173 17.30 6.22 4.68
N VAL A 174 17.39 4.88 4.78
CA VAL A 174 17.83 4.20 6.01
C VAL A 174 19.32 4.34 6.18
N SER A 175 19.71 4.94 7.30
CA SER A 175 21.12 5.08 7.68
C SER A 175 21.63 3.83 8.39
N SER A 176 22.94 3.60 8.35
CA SER A 176 23.58 2.46 9.04
C SER A 176 23.63 2.58 10.55
N GLY A 177 23.29 3.75 11.11
CA GLY A 177 23.18 3.98 12.55
C GLY A 177 21.79 3.66 13.12
N GLU A 178 20.81 3.32 12.28
CA GLU A 178 19.47 3.01 12.76
C GLU A 178 19.37 1.62 13.38
N SER A 179 18.66 1.55 14.50
CA SER A 179 18.33 0.31 15.19
C SER A 179 17.47 -0.61 14.32
N VAL A 180 17.87 -1.87 14.13
CA VAL A 180 17.09 -2.86 13.39
C VAL A 180 15.67 -3.04 13.95
N PRO A 181 15.45 -3.20 15.28
CA PRO A 181 14.10 -3.35 15.82
C PRO A 181 13.23 -2.11 15.61
N GLY A 182 13.80 -0.91 15.78
CA GLY A 182 13.08 0.34 15.55
C GLY A 182 12.68 0.50 14.08
N ALA A 183 13.57 0.16 13.14
CA ALA A 183 13.27 0.22 11.72
C ALA A 183 12.17 -0.79 11.33
N ALA A 184 12.24 -2.03 11.81
CA ALA A 184 11.21 -3.04 11.53
C ALA A 184 9.82 -2.59 11.99
N LEU A 185 9.68 -2.17 13.26
CA LEU A 185 8.38 -1.75 13.81
C LEU A 185 7.80 -0.53 13.09
N MET A 186 8.64 0.48 12.83
CA MET A 186 8.21 1.74 12.25
C MET A 186 7.85 1.61 10.77
N VAL A 187 8.66 0.87 9.99
CA VAL A 187 8.41 0.68 8.55
C VAL A 187 7.20 -0.20 8.30
N GLU A 188 7.04 -1.28 9.06
CA GLU A 188 5.87 -2.15 8.96
C GLU A 188 4.59 -1.43 9.38
N SER A 189 4.63 -0.60 10.44
CA SER A 189 3.49 0.24 10.82
C SER A 189 3.10 1.22 9.70
N MET A 190 4.07 1.90 9.07
CA MET A 190 3.79 2.76 7.91
C MET A 190 3.26 1.99 6.71
N GLY A 191 3.78 0.79 6.45
CA GLY A 191 3.25 -0.11 5.42
C GLY A 191 1.78 -0.47 5.69
N LEU A 192 1.41 -0.74 6.94
CA LEU A 192 0.02 -0.99 7.32
C LEU A 192 -0.86 0.26 7.16
N TYR A 193 -0.36 1.45 7.48
CA TYR A 193 -1.10 2.70 7.28
C TYR A 193 -1.39 2.93 5.80
N ALA A 194 -0.39 2.71 4.96
CA ALA A 194 -0.52 2.76 3.51
C ALA A 194 -1.54 1.71 3.03
N ALA A 195 -1.43 0.46 3.51
CA ALA A 195 -2.32 -0.61 3.11
C ALA A 195 -3.78 -0.30 3.46
N ILE A 196 -4.07 0.14 4.68
CA ILE A 196 -5.42 0.50 5.12
C ILE A 196 -5.93 1.70 4.32
N GLY A 197 -5.12 2.75 4.16
CA GLY A 197 -5.50 3.93 3.38
C GLY A 197 -5.85 3.59 1.93
N ALA A 198 -4.99 2.84 1.23
CA ALA A 198 -5.25 2.42 -0.14
C ALA A 198 -6.45 1.46 -0.23
N PHE A 199 -6.59 0.52 0.70
CA PHE A 199 -7.69 -0.44 0.73
C PHE A 199 -9.04 0.25 0.89
N LEU A 200 -9.15 1.19 1.84
CA LEU A 200 -10.38 1.96 2.05
C LEU A 200 -10.64 2.93 0.90
N GLY A 201 -9.60 3.54 0.32
CA GLY A 201 -9.73 4.50 -0.75
C GLY A 201 -10.18 3.87 -2.07
N ALA A 202 -9.57 2.74 -2.43
CA ALA A 202 -9.85 2.01 -3.66
C ALA A 202 -11.06 1.07 -3.50
N GLY A 203 -11.11 0.29 -2.41
CA GLY A 203 -12.13 -0.74 -2.19
C GLY A 203 -13.42 -0.23 -1.54
N GLY A 204 -13.39 0.92 -0.87
CA GLY A 204 -14.57 1.47 -0.18
C GLY A 204 -15.61 2.11 -1.10
N GLY A 205 -15.33 2.22 -2.41
CA GLY A 205 -16.25 2.80 -3.39
C GLY A 205 -16.75 4.21 -3.03
N GLY A 206 -16.02 4.95 -2.20
CA GLY A 206 -16.37 6.31 -1.78
C GLY A 206 -17.58 6.39 -0.86
N VAL A 207 -18.07 5.24 -0.38
CA VAL A 207 -19.22 5.18 0.52
C VAL A 207 -18.75 5.46 1.94
N SER A 208 -19.51 6.28 2.68
CA SER A 208 -19.23 6.63 4.07
C SER A 208 -19.05 5.38 4.94
N PRO A 209 -18.04 5.30 5.84
CA PRO A 209 -17.09 6.37 6.23
C PRO A 209 -15.74 6.30 5.48
N THR A 210 -15.61 5.50 4.43
CA THR A 210 -14.32 5.16 3.81
C THR A 210 -13.50 6.36 3.28
N PRO A 211 -14.08 7.44 2.72
CA PRO A 211 -13.28 8.59 2.23
C PRO A 211 -12.56 9.33 3.35
N ALA A 212 -13.25 9.55 4.47
CA ALA A 212 -12.71 10.27 5.61
C ALA A 212 -11.57 9.47 6.25
N LEU A 213 -11.79 8.17 6.48
CA LEU A 213 -10.77 7.29 7.04
C LEU A 213 -9.56 7.15 6.10
N THR A 214 -9.78 7.01 4.80
CA THR A 214 -8.70 7.01 3.78
C THR A 214 -7.83 8.25 3.90
N THR A 215 -8.46 9.43 3.97
CA THR A 215 -7.75 10.70 4.08
C THR A 215 -6.91 10.75 5.34
N LEU A 216 -7.45 10.31 6.48
CA LEU A 216 -6.72 10.27 7.75
C LEU A 216 -5.52 9.30 7.69
N TRP A 217 -5.70 8.11 7.10
CA TRP A 217 -4.63 7.13 6.94
C TRP A 217 -3.51 7.60 6.02
N VAL A 218 -3.86 8.18 4.87
CA VAL A 218 -2.88 8.75 3.93
C VAL A 218 -2.16 9.93 4.58
N ALA A 219 -2.86 10.80 5.31
CA ALA A 219 -2.25 11.92 6.02
C ALA A 219 -1.24 11.43 7.08
N LEU A 220 -1.58 10.42 7.88
CA LEU A 220 -0.65 9.82 8.84
C LEU A 220 0.55 9.19 8.15
N CYS A 221 0.36 8.53 7.02
CA CYS A 221 1.45 7.94 6.25
C CYS A 221 2.41 9.00 5.70
N VAL A 222 1.89 10.11 5.14
CA VAL A 222 2.69 11.23 4.64
C VAL A 222 3.44 11.93 5.78
N LEU A 223 2.75 12.24 6.88
CA LEU A 223 3.36 12.83 8.07
C LEU A 223 4.44 11.91 8.64
N GLY A 224 4.20 10.60 8.69
CA GLY A 224 5.17 9.62 9.14
C GLY A 224 6.41 9.56 8.26
N ALA A 225 6.23 9.57 6.93
CA ALA A 225 7.35 9.63 5.99
C ALA A 225 8.18 10.91 6.18
N ILE A 226 7.55 12.06 6.39
CA ILE A 226 8.25 13.33 6.66
C ILE A 226 9.02 13.25 7.98
N LEU A 227 8.37 12.83 9.07
CA LEU A 227 8.98 12.74 10.40
C LEU A 227 10.13 11.74 10.46
N MET A 228 10.01 10.58 9.80
CA MET A 228 11.09 9.60 9.68
C MET A 228 12.30 10.16 8.92
N ASN A 229 12.07 10.99 7.90
CA ASN A 229 13.15 11.64 7.17
C ASN A 229 13.82 12.74 7.99
N ILE A 230 13.05 13.52 8.76
CA ILE A 230 13.59 14.56 9.67
C ILE A 230 14.39 13.92 10.80
N ARG A 231 13.95 12.79 11.35
CA ARG A 231 14.65 12.04 12.40
C ARG A 231 16.07 11.65 11.99
N ALA A 232 16.30 11.40 10.70
CA ALA A 232 17.63 11.13 10.17
C ALA A 232 18.56 12.36 10.14
N CYS A 233 18.01 13.58 10.26
CA CYS A 233 18.75 14.83 10.09
C CYS A 233 19.10 15.54 11.41
N CYS A 234 18.19 15.65 12.39
CA CYS A 234 18.42 16.45 13.62
C CYS A 234 17.65 15.97 14.87
N CYS A 235 18.11 16.40 16.06
CA CYS A 235 17.47 16.39 17.39
C CYS A 235 16.66 15.14 17.78
N GLU A 236 17.36 14.12 18.28
CA GLU A 236 16.79 12.82 18.65
C GLU A 236 15.62 12.92 19.66
N LYS A 237 15.69 13.81 20.66
CA LYS A 237 14.63 13.95 21.68
C LYS A 237 13.29 14.46 21.10
N ILE A 238 13.31 15.55 20.32
CA ILE A 238 12.09 16.13 19.72
C ILE A 238 11.50 15.15 18.70
N CYS A 239 12.36 14.57 17.86
CA CYS A 239 11.94 13.58 16.87
C CYS A 239 11.31 12.36 17.55
N ASN A 240 11.88 11.82 18.62
CA ASN A 240 11.28 10.70 19.34
C ASN A 240 9.92 11.06 19.96
N THR A 241 9.74 12.27 20.52
CA THR A 241 8.42 12.73 21.00
C THR A 241 7.40 12.79 19.87
N LEU A 242 7.76 13.34 18.71
CA LEU A 242 6.87 13.40 17.55
C LEU A 242 6.51 12.00 17.03
N MET A 243 7.45 11.05 17.08
CA MET A 243 7.19 9.65 16.72
C MET A 243 6.24 8.96 17.70
N ILE A 244 6.36 9.22 19.01
CA ILE A 244 5.40 8.74 20.02
C ILE A 244 3.99 9.23 19.70
N VAL A 245 3.85 10.52 19.39
CA VAL A 245 2.55 11.11 19.03
C VAL A 245 2.02 10.49 17.74
N LEU A 246 2.83 10.41 16.68
CA LEU A 246 2.43 9.85 15.40
C LEU A 246 1.91 8.42 15.53
N PHE A 247 2.67 7.54 16.18
CA PHE A 247 2.26 6.14 16.33
C PHE A 247 1.16 5.97 17.38
N GLY A 248 1.11 6.82 18.41
CA GLY A 248 0.01 6.83 19.39
C GLY A 248 -1.31 7.21 18.74
N VAL A 249 -1.31 8.27 17.90
CA VAL A 249 -2.48 8.67 17.11
C VAL A 249 -2.86 7.58 16.11
N GLY A 250 -1.88 6.96 15.45
CA GLY A 250 -2.16 5.86 14.53
C GLY A 250 -2.70 4.61 15.23
N ALA A 251 -2.26 4.28 16.45
CA ALA A 251 -2.85 3.22 17.27
C ALA A 251 -4.31 3.53 17.65
N LEU A 252 -4.59 4.78 18.05
CA LEU A 252 -5.95 5.21 18.35
C LEU A 252 -6.86 5.15 17.11
N LEU A 253 -6.39 5.68 15.98
CA LEU A 253 -7.12 5.62 14.70
C LEU A 253 -7.34 4.17 14.25
N SER A 254 -6.34 3.31 14.40
CA SER A 254 -6.45 1.87 14.15
C SER A 254 -7.60 1.24 14.93
N PHE A 255 -7.64 1.49 16.24
CA PHE A 255 -8.69 0.96 17.11
C PHE A 255 -10.06 1.48 16.72
N ILE A 256 -10.19 2.80 16.49
CA ILE A 256 -11.46 3.41 16.05
C ILE A 256 -11.91 2.81 14.72
N THR A 257 -11.01 2.68 13.75
CA THR A 257 -11.29 2.11 12.42
C THR A 257 -11.81 0.68 12.55
N ALA A 258 -11.15 -0.16 13.35
CA ALA A 258 -11.57 -1.54 13.60
C ALA A 258 -12.97 -1.61 14.23
N VAL A 259 -13.24 -0.79 15.25
CA VAL A 259 -14.53 -0.74 15.93
C VAL A 259 -15.63 -0.28 14.97
N VAL A 260 -15.39 0.76 14.18
CA VAL A 260 -16.36 1.30 13.21
C VAL A 260 -16.76 0.23 12.20
N PHE A 261 -15.80 -0.44 11.55
CA PHE A 261 -16.13 -1.48 10.57
C PHE A 261 -16.77 -2.72 11.18
N ALA A 262 -16.36 -3.13 12.39
CA ALA A 262 -17.02 -4.21 13.12
C ALA A 262 -18.48 -3.87 13.45
N ARG A 263 -18.76 -2.61 13.81
CA ARG A 263 -20.12 -2.12 14.10
C ARG A 263 -20.98 -2.07 12.83
N ILE A 264 -20.43 -1.59 11.71
CA ILE A 264 -21.12 -1.59 10.42
C ILE A 264 -21.49 -3.02 10.02
N TYR A 265 -20.53 -3.95 10.08
CA TYR A 265 -20.76 -5.36 9.77
C TYR A 265 -21.88 -5.95 10.64
N ALA A 266 -21.80 -5.77 11.96
CA ALA A 266 -22.82 -6.28 12.88
C ALA A 266 -24.20 -5.67 12.65
N ALA A 267 -24.28 -4.38 12.33
CA ALA A 267 -25.53 -3.70 12.06
C ALA A 267 -26.22 -4.24 10.79
N VAL A 268 -25.48 -4.41 9.70
CA VAL A 268 -26.04 -4.92 8.43
C VAL A 268 -26.46 -6.39 8.55
N VAL A 269 -25.69 -7.21 9.27
CA VAL A 269 -26.06 -8.62 9.49
C VAL A 269 -27.32 -8.75 10.34
N ALA A 270 -27.52 -7.88 11.33
CA ALA A 270 -28.70 -7.90 12.19
C ALA A 270 -29.95 -7.34 11.50
N ASP A 271 -29.80 -6.24 10.76
CA ASP A 271 -30.88 -5.61 9.99
C ASP A 271 -30.33 -5.01 8.68
N PRO A 272 -30.41 -5.76 7.57
CA PRO A 272 -29.90 -5.32 6.27
C PRO A 272 -30.58 -4.07 5.72
N LEU A 273 -31.79 -3.74 6.20
CA LEU A 273 -32.58 -2.61 5.72
C LEU A 273 -32.53 -1.41 6.67
N GLY A 274 -31.96 -1.58 7.87
CA GLY A 274 -31.92 -0.55 8.92
C GLY A 274 -31.06 0.66 8.57
N ASN A 275 -30.07 0.51 7.68
CA ASN A 275 -29.26 1.62 7.18
C ASN A 275 -28.78 1.38 5.74
N ALA A 276 -29.34 2.15 4.80
CA ALA A 276 -29.03 2.03 3.38
C ALA A 276 -27.55 2.33 3.03
N GLU A 277 -26.89 3.26 3.73
CA GLU A 277 -25.48 3.54 3.49
C GLU A 277 -24.59 2.36 3.90
N TYR A 278 -24.90 1.73 5.03
CA TYR A 278 -24.16 0.56 5.51
C TYR A 278 -24.39 -0.66 4.61
N ALA A 279 -25.62 -0.87 4.14
CA ALA A 279 -25.92 -1.93 3.17
C ALA A 279 -25.16 -1.71 1.85
N ARG A 280 -25.09 -0.47 1.35
CA ARG A 280 -24.33 -0.12 0.15
C ARG A 280 -22.84 -0.39 0.32
N LEU A 281 -22.26 0.03 1.44
CA LEU A 281 -20.85 -0.23 1.75
C LEU A 281 -20.58 -1.74 1.88
N PHE A 282 -21.51 -2.49 2.48
CA PHE A 282 -21.41 -3.93 2.63
C PHE A 282 -21.34 -4.65 1.28
N VAL A 283 -22.15 -4.23 0.29
CA VAL A 283 -22.13 -4.76 -1.08
C VAL A 283 -20.82 -4.39 -1.79
N VAL A 284 -20.44 -3.12 -1.74
CA VAL A 284 -19.20 -2.61 -2.38
C VAL A 284 -17.95 -3.31 -1.83
N MET A 285 -17.95 -3.63 -0.53
CA MET A 285 -16.86 -4.37 0.12
C MET A 285 -17.08 -5.89 0.11
N GLU A 286 -17.55 -6.42 -1.02
CA GLU A 286 -17.71 -7.85 -1.32
C GLU A 286 -18.51 -8.60 -0.24
N ALA A 287 -19.76 -8.19 -0.04
CA ALA A 287 -20.66 -8.77 0.96
C ALA A 287 -20.05 -8.83 2.37
N GLY A 288 -19.34 -7.76 2.75
CA GLY A 288 -18.77 -7.58 4.08
C GLY A 288 -17.41 -8.23 4.32
N ILE A 289 -16.86 -9.00 3.38
CA ILE A 289 -15.49 -9.55 3.48
C ILE A 289 -14.49 -8.41 3.64
N GLY A 290 -14.64 -7.34 2.85
CA GLY A 290 -13.75 -6.20 2.92
C GLY A 290 -13.84 -5.45 4.25
N LEU A 291 -15.01 -5.44 4.92
CA LEU A 291 -15.15 -4.84 6.26
C LEU A 291 -14.33 -5.62 7.30
N VAL A 292 -14.34 -6.95 7.21
CA VAL A 292 -13.53 -7.83 8.07
C VAL A 292 -12.04 -7.59 7.81
N VAL A 293 -11.62 -7.53 6.54
CA VAL A 293 -10.22 -7.26 6.17
C VAL A 293 -9.78 -5.89 6.69
N ALA A 294 -10.59 -4.83 6.53
CA ALA A 294 -10.29 -3.51 7.08
C ALA A 294 -10.11 -3.55 8.60
N ALA A 295 -10.98 -4.27 9.32
CA ALA A 295 -10.90 -4.40 10.77
C ALA A 295 -9.65 -5.17 11.21
N VAL A 296 -9.31 -6.27 10.55
CA VAL A 296 -8.12 -7.07 10.86
C VAL A 296 -6.84 -6.30 10.56
N LEU A 297 -6.74 -5.65 9.40
CA LEU A 297 -5.60 -4.80 9.06
C LEU A 297 -5.44 -3.66 10.08
N SER A 298 -6.55 -3.05 10.49
CA SER A 298 -6.55 -2.01 11.52
C SER A 298 -6.09 -2.55 12.88
N LEU A 299 -6.52 -3.74 13.29
CA LEU A 299 -6.02 -4.35 14.53
C LEU A 299 -4.52 -4.66 14.47
N ALA A 300 -4.03 -5.16 13.33
CA ALA A 300 -2.59 -5.35 13.12
C ALA A 300 -1.83 -4.02 13.21
N ALA A 301 -2.35 -2.96 12.58
CA ALA A 301 -1.78 -1.62 12.68
C ALA A 301 -1.80 -1.08 14.11
N CYS A 302 -2.84 -1.38 14.90
CA CYS A 302 -2.93 -1.00 16.30
C CYS A 302 -1.78 -1.60 17.11
N VAL A 303 -1.58 -2.91 17.01
CA VAL A 303 -0.50 -3.62 17.72
C VAL A 303 0.87 -3.08 17.31
N MET A 304 1.13 -2.98 16.01
CA MET A 304 2.42 -2.51 15.50
C MET A 304 2.71 -1.07 15.91
N SER A 305 1.69 -0.21 15.90
CA SER A 305 1.83 1.19 16.29
C SER A 305 2.05 1.33 17.80
N LEU A 306 1.37 0.56 18.63
CA LEU A 306 1.63 0.53 20.08
C LEU A 306 3.07 0.09 20.39
N LEU A 307 3.58 -0.93 19.69
CA LEU A 307 4.97 -1.37 19.83
C LEU A 307 5.95 -0.29 19.35
N ALA A 308 5.68 0.38 18.22
CA ALA A 308 6.49 1.47 17.72
C ALA A 308 6.49 2.68 18.68
N THR A 309 5.34 3.02 19.27
CA THR A 309 5.20 4.06 20.31
C THR A 309 6.01 3.70 21.54
N ALA A 310 5.87 2.48 22.06
CA ALA A 310 6.61 2.02 23.23
C ALA A 310 8.13 2.04 22.99
N TYR A 311 8.56 1.66 21.77
CA TYR A 311 9.96 1.75 21.36
C TYR A 311 10.47 3.20 21.37
N ALA A 312 9.72 4.14 20.77
CA ALA A 312 10.08 5.55 20.75
C ALA A 312 10.05 6.20 22.16
N ALA A 313 9.15 5.74 23.04
CA ALA A 313 9.10 6.18 24.44
C ALA A 313 10.32 5.67 25.23
N ARG A 314 10.73 4.41 25.02
CA ARG A 314 11.91 3.85 25.66
C ARG A 314 13.18 4.65 25.34
N SER A 315 13.36 5.09 24.08
CA SER A 315 14.53 5.87 23.71
C SER A 315 14.57 7.26 24.38
N LEU A 316 13.44 7.80 24.85
CA LEU A 316 13.42 9.01 25.68
C LEU A 316 13.76 8.73 27.14
N ILE A 317 13.30 7.61 27.69
CA ILE A 317 13.47 7.25 29.11
C ILE A 317 14.88 6.71 29.38
N CYS A 318 15.39 5.84 28.51
CA CYS A 318 16.71 5.20 28.69
C CYS A 318 17.89 6.09 28.26
N CYS A 319 17.66 7.14 27.48
CA CYS A 319 18.68 8.15 27.13
C CYS A 319 18.51 9.46 27.93
N GLY A 320 17.79 9.43 29.05
CA GLY A 320 17.66 10.55 29.99
C GLY A 320 18.93 10.73 30.83
N ASP A 321 19.51 11.93 30.72
CA ASP A 321 20.61 12.54 31.48
C ASP A 321 21.79 11.63 31.86
N GLY A 322 22.77 11.45 30.95
CA GLY A 322 24.02 10.81 31.36
C GLY A 322 25.09 10.45 30.32
N VAL A 323 24.94 10.70 29.01
CA VAL A 323 26.03 10.44 28.03
C VAL A 323 26.13 11.53 26.98
N SER A 324 26.23 12.78 27.43
CA SER A 324 26.66 13.90 26.58
C SER A 324 27.73 14.75 27.28
N SER A 325 28.69 14.08 27.89
CA SER A 325 29.98 14.66 28.32
C SER A 325 31.02 13.55 28.48
N SER A 326 31.64 13.15 27.37
CA SER A 326 33.03 12.65 27.30
C SER A 326 33.47 12.62 25.84
#